data_AF-A0A1S9CPA7-F1
#
_entry.id   AF-A0A1S9CPA7-F1
#
_cell.length_a   1.000
_cell.length_b   1.000
_cell.length_c   1.000
_cell.angle_alpha   90.00
_cell.angle_beta   90.00
_cell.angle_gamma   90.00
#
_symmetry.space_group_name_H-M   'P 1'
#
loop_
_entity.id
_entity.type
_entity.pdbx_description
1 polymer ?
#
loop_
_entity_poly.entity_id
_entity_poly.type
_entity_poly.pdbx_seq_one_letter_code
_entity_poly.pdbx_strand_id
1 'polypeptide(L)'
;MERLLAKFDCNEDVICITITSKLSATYATALIAKDLHEEAKKPNRVYVVDSLSGCAGQGQLVKLACELKARGMCAVEIVKVLEAKKQDLVCFGYLETLDNAVKSGRISPLKAKIASTLNLKGIVHVTDGLVVPVDKGRGTNKTIDKVLKYVDENSGNPKGKEAIVCHANNIQVAKKIEQLLLDRGYAKVYLSVIGPVMGTHTAEKGIIVATI
;
A
#
# COMPACT_ATOMS: atom_id res chain seq x y z
N MET A 1 15.81 8.77 11.76
CA MET A 1 15.63 8.75 13.22
C MET A 1 15.08 10.08 13.72
N GLU A 2 15.84 11.17 13.65
CA GLU A 2 15.43 12.51 14.15
C GLU A 2 14.05 12.96 13.66
N ARG A 3 13.77 12.80 12.36
CA ARG A 3 12.46 13.13 11.78
C ARG A 3 11.30 12.36 12.40
N LEU A 4 11.51 11.12 12.86
CA LEU A 4 10.47 10.32 13.52
C LEU A 4 10.29 10.77 14.96
N LEU A 5 11.38 10.98 15.70
CA LEU A 5 11.33 11.51 17.07
C LEU A 5 10.59 12.84 17.13
N ALA A 6 10.87 13.76 16.20
CA ALA A 6 10.16 15.03 16.09
C ALA A 6 8.65 14.88 15.77
N LYS A 7 8.23 13.75 15.18
CA LYS A 7 6.81 13.44 14.93
C LYS A 7 6.15 12.70 16.09
N PHE A 8 6.95 12.02 16.92
CA PHE A 8 6.47 11.30 18.11
C PHE A 8 6.31 12.23 19.31
N ASP A 9 7.07 13.32 19.38
CA ASP A 9 6.97 14.32 20.43
C ASP A 9 5.72 15.21 20.24
N CYS A 10 4.58 14.76 20.78
CA CYS A 10 3.32 15.48 20.76
C CYS A 10 2.45 15.14 22.00
N ASN A 11 1.28 15.78 22.10
CA ASN A 11 0.38 15.63 23.27
C ASN A 11 -0.63 14.48 23.12
N GLU A 12 -0.59 13.72 22.03
CA GLU A 12 -1.51 12.61 21.77
C GLU A 12 -0.75 11.31 21.51
N ASP A 13 -1.39 10.18 21.75
CA ASP A 13 -0.85 8.88 21.32
C ASP A 13 -0.68 8.84 19.80
N VAL A 14 0.44 8.25 19.35
CA VAL A 14 0.82 8.18 17.94
C VAL A 14 0.69 6.75 17.43
N ILE A 15 0.01 6.57 16.29
CA ILE A 15 0.05 5.33 15.52
C ILE A 15 0.89 5.58 14.26
N CYS A 16 2.08 5.01 14.23
CA CYS A 16 3.02 5.06 13.11
C CYS A 16 2.84 3.83 12.22
N ILE A 17 2.10 3.98 11.12
CA ILE A 17 1.90 2.91 10.12
C ILE A 17 3.00 3.02 9.06
N THR A 18 3.91 2.06 9.01
CA THR A 18 5.04 2.07 8.07
C THR A 18 4.78 1.23 6.83
N ILE A 19 5.51 1.51 5.75
CA ILE A 19 5.68 0.55 4.65
C ILE A 19 6.25 -0.77 5.18
N THR A 20 6.01 -1.87 4.45
CA THR A 20 6.44 -3.21 4.81
C THR A 20 7.90 -3.30 5.28
N SER A 21 8.10 -3.99 6.41
CA SER A 21 9.44 -4.31 6.92
C SER A 21 10.26 -5.22 5.98
N LYS A 22 9.61 -5.97 5.09
CA LYS A 22 10.29 -6.90 4.17
C LYS A 22 11.09 -6.19 3.09
N LEU A 23 10.73 -4.95 2.77
CA LEU A 23 11.29 -4.19 1.65
C LEU A 23 11.95 -2.88 2.08
N SER A 24 11.79 -2.47 3.34
CA SER A 24 12.32 -1.24 3.88
C SER A 24 12.70 -1.35 5.36
N ALA A 25 13.79 -0.71 5.74
CA ALA A 25 14.21 -0.56 7.14
C ALA A 25 13.37 0.47 7.92
N THR A 26 12.37 1.10 7.30
CA THR A 26 11.51 2.12 7.93
C THR A 26 10.84 1.59 9.21
N TYR A 27 10.33 0.36 9.19
CA TYR A 27 9.71 -0.26 10.37
C TYR A 27 10.71 -0.40 11.53
N ALA A 28 11.88 -1.00 11.27
CA ALA A 28 12.93 -1.15 12.28
C ALA A 28 13.41 0.21 12.83
N THR A 29 13.54 1.21 11.95
CA THR A 29 13.90 2.58 12.34
C THR A 29 12.83 3.21 13.23
N ALA A 30 11.54 2.95 12.96
CA ALA A 30 10.43 3.44 13.77
C ALA A 30 10.36 2.76 15.14
N LEU A 31 10.71 1.47 15.24
CA LEU A 31 10.83 0.78 16.52
C LEU A 31 11.94 1.40 17.38
N ILE A 32 13.13 1.62 16.83
CA ILE A 32 14.22 2.28 17.58
C ILE A 32 13.81 3.70 18.00
N ALA A 33 13.13 4.46 17.12
CA ALA A 33 12.63 5.79 17.48
C ALA A 33 11.60 5.74 18.62
N LYS A 34 10.75 4.71 18.63
CA LYS A 34 9.79 4.48 19.72
C LYS A 34 10.53 4.19 21.03
N ASP A 35 11.51 3.29 21.02
CA ASP A 35 12.26 2.90 22.22
C ASP A 35 12.95 4.13 22.85
N LEU A 36 13.60 4.96 22.03
CA LEU A 36 14.21 6.22 22.48
C LEU A 36 13.18 7.22 23.04
N HIS A 37 11.98 7.27 22.47
CA HIS A 37 10.89 8.13 22.97
C HIS A 37 10.38 7.67 24.34
N GLU A 38 10.28 6.35 24.55
CA GLU A 38 9.92 5.73 25.83
C GLU A 38 11.02 5.94 26.89
N GLU A 39 12.29 5.77 26.53
CA GLU A 39 13.45 6.03 27.41
C GLU A 39 13.52 7.49 27.87
N ALA A 40 13.14 8.43 26.99
CA ALA A 40 13.01 9.85 27.32
C ALA A 40 11.80 10.17 28.23
N LYS A 41 11.01 9.17 28.63
CA LYS A 41 9.83 9.28 29.51
C LYS A 41 8.82 10.32 29.02
N LYS A 42 8.64 10.40 27.71
CA LYS A 42 7.64 11.28 27.10
C LYS A 42 6.23 10.84 27.49
N PRO A 43 5.27 11.77 27.64
CA PRO A 43 3.97 11.47 28.25
C PRO A 43 3.03 10.69 27.31
N ASN A 44 3.21 10.79 26.00
CA ASN A 44 2.37 10.12 25.01
C ASN A 44 2.97 8.78 24.56
N ARG A 45 2.10 7.84 24.16
CA ARG A 45 2.52 6.51 23.70
C ARG A 45 2.71 6.49 22.19
N VAL A 46 3.64 5.66 21.74
CA VAL A 46 3.86 5.42 20.31
C VAL A 46 3.63 3.95 19.99
N TYR A 47 2.79 3.70 19.00
CA TYR A 47 2.51 2.39 18.45
C TYR A 47 3.05 2.34 17.01
N VAL A 48 3.82 1.31 16.68
CA VAL A 48 4.36 1.12 15.33
C VAL A 48 3.68 -0.09 14.70
N VAL A 49 3.08 0.11 13.54
CA VAL A 49 2.35 -0.94 12.79
C VAL A 49 3.07 -1.18 11.48
N ASP A 50 3.55 -2.41 11.29
CA ASP A 50 4.04 -2.86 9.99
C ASP A 50 2.85 -3.18 9.09
N SER A 51 2.65 -2.36 8.04
CA SER A 51 1.52 -2.57 7.11
C SER A 51 1.60 -3.88 6.34
N LEU A 52 2.78 -4.50 6.23
CA LEU A 52 3.04 -5.59 5.28
C LEU A 52 2.58 -5.27 3.85
N SER A 53 2.53 -3.98 3.52
CA SER A 53 2.15 -3.47 2.21
C SER A 53 2.87 -2.14 1.95
N GLY A 54 2.36 -1.38 0.99
CA GLY A 54 2.81 -0.03 0.69
C GLY A 54 1.77 0.68 -0.15
N CYS A 55 2.00 1.96 -0.45
CA CYS A 55 1.16 2.72 -1.38
C CYS A 55 -0.33 2.62 -1.01
N ALA A 56 -1.21 2.19 -1.93
CA ALA A 56 -2.64 2.06 -1.70
C ALA A 56 -2.99 1.13 -0.53
N GLY A 57 -2.26 0.02 -0.34
CA GLY A 57 -2.50 -0.92 0.77
C GLY A 57 -2.17 -0.32 2.14
N GLN A 58 -1.06 0.41 2.26
CA GLN A 58 -0.77 1.19 3.47
C GLN A 58 -1.83 2.30 3.68
N GLY A 59 -2.29 2.93 2.60
CA GLY A 59 -3.35 3.93 2.65
C GLY A 59 -4.67 3.39 3.21
N GLN A 60 -5.03 2.14 2.91
CA GLN A 60 -6.23 1.49 3.45
C GLN A 60 -6.17 1.38 4.99
N LEU A 61 -5.00 1.02 5.53
CA LEU A 61 -4.80 0.95 6.99
C LEU A 61 -4.84 2.34 7.64
N VAL A 62 -4.24 3.35 7.01
CA VAL A 62 -4.30 4.74 7.50
C VAL A 62 -5.74 5.25 7.53
N LYS A 63 -6.49 5.02 6.45
CA LYS A 63 -7.91 5.38 6.37
C LYS A 63 -8.72 4.69 7.47
N LEU A 64 -8.55 3.38 7.63
CA LEU A 64 -9.24 2.61 8.68
C LEU A 64 -8.90 3.16 10.08
N ALA A 65 -7.63 3.49 10.34
CA ALA A 65 -7.23 4.09 11.61
C ALA A 65 -7.95 5.41 11.89
N CYS A 66 -8.06 6.29 10.88
CA CYS A 66 -8.79 7.55 10.99
C CYS A 66 -10.28 7.34 11.26
N GLU A 67 -10.91 6.37 10.60
CA GLU A 67 -12.33 6.03 10.81
C GLU A 67 -12.60 5.50 12.21
N LEU A 68 -11.72 4.65 12.73
CA LEU A 68 -11.85 4.12 14.09
C LEU A 68 -11.58 5.21 15.14
N LYS A 69 -10.62 6.12 14.90
CA LYS A 69 -10.42 7.32 15.74
C LYS A 69 -11.68 8.20 15.75
N ALA A 70 -12.29 8.44 14.59
CA ALA A 70 -13.53 9.22 14.48
C ALA A 70 -14.72 8.58 15.21
N ARG A 71 -14.69 7.26 15.44
CA ARG A 71 -15.67 6.52 16.25
C ARG A 71 -15.34 6.50 17.75
N GLY A 72 -14.29 7.20 18.17
CA GLY A 72 -13.90 7.33 19.58
C GLY A 72 -13.06 6.18 20.13
N MET A 73 -12.55 5.28 19.28
CA MET A 73 -11.66 4.20 19.74
C MET A 73 -10.30 4.76 20.17
N CYS A 74 -9.71 4.18 21.21
CA CYS A 74 -8.38 4.59 21.66
C CYS A 74 -7.26 3.91 20.84
N ALA A 75 -6.05 4.46 20.90
CA ALA A 75 -4.95 4.06 20.03
C ALA A 75 -4.61 2.56 20.11
N VAL A 76 -4.59 1.98 21.31
CA VAL A 76 -4.30 0.55 21.51
C VAL A 76 -5.35 -0.37 20.87
N GLU A 77 -6.62 0.03 20.88
CA GLU A 77 -7.70 -0.74 20.26
C GLU A 77 -7.62 -0.64 18.74
N ILE A 78 -7.35 0.55 18.22
CA ILE A 78 -7.15 0.78 16.79
C ILE A 78 -6.01 -0.11 16.28
N VAL A 79 -4.86 -0.12 16.96
CA VAL A 79 -3.70 -0.94 16.59
C VAL A 79 -4.07 -2.43 16.52
N LYS A 80 -4.84 -2.96 17.48
CA LYS A 80 -5.31 -4.35 17.43
C LYS A 80 -6.16 -4.64 16.19
N VAL A 81 -7.05 -3.71 15.84
CA VAL A 81 -7.88 -3.85 14.63
C VAL A 81 -7.01 -3.80 13.37
N LEU A 82 -6.04 -2.89 13.28
CA LEU A 82 -5.14 -2.78 12.14
C LEU A 82 -4.29 -4.05 11.94
N GLU A 83 -3.76 -4.61 13.03
CA GLU A 83 -2.95 -5.84 13.00
C GLU A 83 -3.76 -7.05 12.52
N ALA A 84 -5.03 -7.15 12.90
CA ALA A 84 -5.93 -8.18 12.37
C ALA A 84 -6.30 -7.91 10.91
N LYS A 85 -6.65 -6.66 10.59
CA LYS A 85 -7.19 -6.29 9.29
C LYS A 85 -6.18 -6.26 8.16
N LYS A 86 -4.88 -6.04 8.43
CA LYS A 86 -3.87 -6.04 7.37
C LYS A 86 -3.78 -7.35 6.59
N GLN A 87 -4.22 -8.47 7.18
CA GLN A 87 -4.28 -9.78 6.50
C GLN A 87 -5.39 -9.85 5.43
N ASP A 88 -6.41 -8.99 5.54
CA ASP A 88 -7.52 -8.90 4.59
C ASP A 88 -7.18 -7.98 3.40
N LEU A 89 -6.00 -7.35 3.38
CA LEU A 89 -5.60 -6.42 2.33
C LEU A 89 -5.43 -7.15 0.99
N VAL A 90 -6.13 -6.65 -0.01
CA VAL A 90 -5.99 -7.04 -1.42
C VAL A 90 -5.32 -5.91 -2.15
N CYS A 91 -4.11 -6.13 -2.68
CA CYS A 91 -3.29 -5.06 -3.27
C CYS A 91 -2.64 -5.53 -4.58
N PHE A 92 -3.21 -5.09 -5.70
CA PHE A 92 -2.76 -5.45 -7.04
C PHE A 92 -2.46 -4.22 -7.87
N GLY A 93 -1.61 -4.37 -8.88
CA GLY A 93 -1.30 -3.26 -9.76
C GLY A 93 -0.58 -3.69 -11.02
N TYR A 94 -0.25 -2.71 -11.84
CA TYR A 94 0.66 -2.92 -12.95
C TYR A 94 1.75 -1.85 -12.97
N LEU A 95 2.93 -2.24 -13.41
CA LEU A 95 4.06 -1.35 -13.65
C LEU A 95 4.41 -1.38 -15.14
N GLU A 96 4.83 -0.25 -15.71
CA GLU A 96 5.30 -0.20 -17.10
C GLU A 96 6.55 -1.05 -17.32
N THR A 97 7.39 -1.14 -16.30
CA THR A 97 8.56 -2.01 -16.25
C THR A 97 8.75 -2.52 -14.82
N LEU A 98 9.27 -3.74 -14.68
CA LEU A 98 9.72 -4.27 -13.39
C LEU A 98 11.19 -3.93 -13.09
N ASP A 99 11.93 -3.38 -14.06
CA ASP A 99 13.38 -3.18 -13.97
C ASP A 99 13.79 -2.35 -12.76
N ASN A 100 13.05 -1.28 -12.45
CA ASN A 100 13.32 -0.42 -11.31
C ASN A 100 13.20 -1.18 -9.98
N ALA A 101 12.13 -1.94 -9.83
CA ALA A 101 11.90 -2.76 -8.65
C ALA A 101 12.92 -3.91 -8.53
N VAL A 102 13.35 -4.48 -9.66
CA VAL A 102 14.41 -5.51 -9.69
C VAL A 102 15.77 -4.93 -9.34
N LYS A 103 16.19 -3.84 -9.98
CA LYS A 103 17.48 -3.16 -9.74
C LYS A 103 17.59 -2.65 -8.30
N SER A 104 16.48 -2.22 -7.72
CA SER A 104 16.43 -1.81 -6.32
C SER A 104 16.28 -2.97 -5.34
N GLY A 105 16.18 -4.23 -5.79
CA GLY A 105 16.08 -5.41 -4.92
C GLY A 105 14.71 -5.63 -4.27
N ARG A 106 13.66 -4.92 -4.71
CA ARG A 106 12.29 -5.03 -4.17
C ARG A 106 11.48 -6.13 -4.84
N ILE A 107 11.92 -6.59 -6.01
CA ILE A 107 11.44 -7.79 -6.69
C ILE A 107 12.66 -8.67 -6.99
N SER A 108 12.59 -9.95 -6.60
CA SER A 108 13.64 -10.92 -6.92
C SER A 108 13.78 -11.10 -8.44
N PRO A 109 15.00 -11.11 -9.01
CA PRO A 109 15.21 -11.34 -10.44
C PRO A 109 14.59 -12.65 -10.96
N LEU A 110 14.59 -13.71 -10.14
CA LEU A 110 13.99 -14.99 -10.50
C LEU A 110 12.48 -14.86 -10.69
N LYS A 111 11.81 -14.09 -9.81
CA LYS A 111 10.38 -13.80 -9.88
C LYS A 111 10.04 -12.82 -11.01
N ALA A 112 10.99 -12.01 -11.47
CA ALA A 112 10.81 -11.06 -12.56
C ALA A 112 10.88 -11.69 -13.97
N LYS A 113 11.27 -12.97 -14.10
CA LYS A 113 11.34 -13.67 -15.40
C LYS A 113 10.00 -13.74 -16.14
N ILE A 114 8.88 -13.56 -15.43
CA ILE A 114 7.54 -13.46 -16.04
C ILE A 114 7.40 -12.20 -16.93
N ALA A 115 8.25 -11.17 -16.74
CA ALA A 115 8.18 -9.90 -17.47
C ALA A 115 9.27 -9.69 -18.53
N SER A 116 10.18 -10.66 -18.79
CA SER A 116 11.35 -10.46 -19.66
C SER A 116 11.05 -10.26 -21.15
N THR A 117 9.77 -10.14 -21.54
CA THR A 117 9.36 -9.87 -22.92
C THR A 117 9.17 -8.38 -23.13
N LEU A 118 9.87 -7.82 -24.12
CA LEU A 118 9.79 -6.41 -24.53
C LEU A 118 8.32 -5.95 -24.71
N ASN A 119 7.99 -4.76 -24.20
CA ASN A 119 6.69 -4.07 -24.33
C ASN A 119 5.50 -4.69 -23.57
N LEU A 120 5.74 -5.43 -22.48
CA LEU A 120 4.67 -5.90 -21.59
C LEU A 120 4.71 -5.16 -20.25
N LYS A 121 3.52 -4.81 -19.75
CA LYS A 121 3.33 -4.26 -18.41
C LYS A 121 3.32 -5.42 -17.42
N GLY A 122 4.14 -5.34 -16.36
CA GLY A 122 4.17 -6.36 -15.32
C GLY A 122 3.03 -6.17 -14.34
N ILE A 123 2.19 -7.19 -14.16
CA ILE A 123 1.13 -7.20 -13.16
C ILE A 123 1.70 -7.76 -11.86
N VAL A 124 1.47 -7.06 -10.76
CA VAL A 124 2.04 -7.37 -9.45
C VAL A 124 0.96 -7.52 -8.38
N HIS A 125 1.24 -8.38 -7.42
CA HIS A 125 0.49 -8.57 -6.17
C HIS A 125 1.41 -8.23 -5.01
N VAL A 126 0.93 -7.44 -4.04
CA VAL A 126 1.61 -7.27 -2.76
C VAL A 126 1.02 -8.25 -1.77
N THR A 127 1.81 -9.27 -1.39
CA THR A 127 1.41 -10.32 -0.46
C THR A 127 2.57 -10.71 0.44
N ASP A 128 2.30 -11.02 1.71
CA ASP A 128 3.29 -11.31 2.76
C ASP A 128 4.37 -10.22 2.89
N GLY A 129 4.03 -8.96 2.63
CA GLY A 129 4.98 -7.85 2.61
C GLY A 129 5.88 -7.78 1.37
N LEU A 130 5.72 -8.66 0.39
CA LEU A 130 6.57 -8.72 -0.80
C LEU A 130 5.80 -8.32 -2.06
N VAL A 131 6.51 -7.72 -3.02
CA VAL A 131 5.98 -7.49 -4.36
C VAL A 131 6.25 -8.72 -5.23
N VAL A 132 5.19 -9.37 -5.68
CA VAL A 132 5.25 -10.59 -6.48
C VAL A 132 4.69 -10.31 -7.88
N PRO A 133 5.49 -10.46 -8.95
CA PRO A 133 4.98 -10.49 -10.31
C PRO A 133 4.09 -11.72 -10.50
N VAL A 134 2.85 -11.51 -10.95
CA VAL A 134 1.85 -12.59 -11.09
C VAL A 134 1.41 -12.80 -12.54
N ASP A 135 1.48 -11.78 -13.38
CA ASP A 135 1.08 -11.86 -14.78
C ASP A 135 1.71 -10.70 -15.59
N LYS A 136 1.38 -10.63 -16.88
CA LYS A 136 1.79 -9.58 -17.80
C LYS A 136 0.63 -9.17 -18.71
N GLY A 137 0.60 -7.90 -19.08
CA GLY A 137 -0.44 -7.34 -19.93
C GLY A 137 0.12 -6.56 -21.12
N ARG A 138 -0.59 -6.63 -22.25
CA ARG A 138 -0.31 -5.84 -23.45
C ARG A 138 -1.43 -4.83 -23.68
N GLY A 139 -1.06 -3.56 -23.73
CA GLY A 139 -2.00 -2.45 -23.85
C GLY A 139 -2.72 -2.15 -22.54
N THR A 140 -2.93 -0.87 -22.26
CA THR A 140 -3.40 -0.39 -20.95
C THR A 140 -4.76 -0.97 -20.56
N ASN A 141 -5.74 -0.98 -21.47
CA ASN A 141 -7.10 -1.45 -21.15
C ASN A 141 -7.13 -2.93 -20.73
N LYS A 142 -6.52 -3.83 -21.52
CA LYS A 142 -6.47 -5.25 -21.20
C LYS A 142 -5.69 -5.53 -19.90
N THR A 143 -4.65 -4.74 -19.61
CA THR A 143 -3.91 -4.84 -18.35
C THR A 143 -4.78 -4.43 -17.17
N ILE A 144 -5.56 -3.35 -17.29
CA ILE A 144 -6.50 -2.91 -16.25
C ILE A 144 -7.53 -4.01 -15.97
N ASP A 145 -8.13 -4.59 -17.01
CA ASP A 145 -9.14 -5.65 -16.85
C ASP A 145 -8.56 -6.85 -16.09
N LYS A 146 -7.31 -7.24 -16.39
CA LYS A 146 -6.60 -8.29 -15.65
C LYS A 146 -6.35 -7.91 -14.18
N VAL A 147 -5.86 -6.70 -13.91
CA VAL A 147 -5.64 -6.21 -12.54
C VAL A 147 -6.94 -6.25 -11.74
N LEU A 148 -8.03 -5.75 -12.31
CA LEU A 148 -9.33 -5.74 -11.63
C LEU A 148 -9.89 -7.15 -11.45
N LYS A 149 -9.68 -8.06 -12.41
CA LYS A 149 -10.03 -9.48 -12.22
C LYS A 149 -9.32 -10.07 -11.00
N TYR A 150 -8.01 -9.81 -10.84
CA TYR A 150 -7.29 -10.28 -9.64
C TYR A 150 -7.83 -9.64 -8.36
N VAL A 151 -8.18 -8.35 -8.38
CA VAL A 151 -8.83 -7.71 -7.22
C VAL A 151 -10.16 -8.39 -6.90
N ASP A 152 -11.01 -8.63 -7.89
CA ASP A 152 -12.33 -9.26 -7.72
C ASP A 152 -12.20 -10.69 -7.16
N GLU A 153 -11.25 -11.48 -7.68
CA GLU A 153 -10.99 -12.86 -7.24
C GLU A 153 -10.48 -12.96 -5.80
N ASN A 154 -9.84 -11.90 -5.27
CA ASN A 154 -9.22 -11.92 -3.95
C ASN A 154 -9.96 -11.08 -2.90
N SER A 155 -10.82 -10.15 -3.32
CA SER A 155 -11.53 -9.24 -2.40
C SER A 155 -12.93 -9.70 -2.01
N GLY A 156 -13.46 -10.75 -2.62
CA GLY A 156 -14.81 -11.24 -2.37
C GLY A 156 -15.87 -10.28 -2.89
N ASN A 157 -16.99 -10.13 -2.17
CA ASN A 157 -18.07 -9.25 -2.61
C ASN A 157 -17.66 -7.77 -2.49
N PRO A 158 -17.66 -6.99 -3.59
CA PRO A 158 -17.29 -5.57 -3.57
C PRO A 158 -18.35 -4.66 -2.91
N LYS A 159 -19.59 -5.15 -2.74
CA LYS A 159 -20.70 -4.33 -2.23
C LYS A 159 -20.39 -3.80 -0.83
N GLY A 160 -20.35 -2.47 -0.72
CA GLY A 160 -20.07 -1.77 0.53
C GLY A 160 -18.58 -1.62 0.86
N LYS A 161 -17.67 -2.15 0.03
CA LYS A 161 -16.23 -1.93 0.15
C LYS A 161 -15.82 -0.61 -0.46
N GLU A 162 -14.68 -0.10 -0.01
CA GLU A 162 -14.04 1.10 -0.58
C GLU A 162 -12.65 0.74 -1.09
N ALA A 163 -12.25 1.36 -2.20
CA ALA A 163 -10.94 1.13 -2.81
C ALA A 163 -10.05 2.37 -2.79
N ILE A 164 -8.75 2.18 -2.83
CA ILE A 164 -7.76 3.24 -3.07
C ILE A 164 -7.02 2.89 -4.36
N VAL A 165 -6.94 3.84 -5.28
CA VAL A 165 -6.16 3.74 -6.52
C VAL A 165 -5.06 4.79 -6.48
N CYS A 166 -3.82 4.32 -6.44
CA CYS A 166 -2.64 5.17 -6.51
C CYS A 166 -2.03 5.12 -7.91
N HIS A 167 -1.61 6.27 -8.43
CA HIS A 167 -0.99 6.38 -9.76
C HIS A 167 0.34 7.15 -9.78
N ALA A 168 1.27 6.74 -10.62
CA ALA A 168 2.48 7.51 -10.93
C ALA A 168 2.25 8.35 -12.19
N ASN A 169 1.91 9.64 -12.04
CA ASN A 169 1.66 10.58 -13.16
C ASN A 169 0.67 10.06 -14.22
N ASN A 170 -0.38 9.33 -13.81
CA ASN A 170 -1.31 8.66 -14.71
C ASN A 170 -2.77 8.77 -14.25
N ILE A 171 -3.17 10.01 -13.93
CA ILE A 171 -4.50 10.33 -13.39
C ILE A 171 -5.64 9.88 -14.31
N GLN A 172 -5.46 9.95 -15.64
CA GLN A 172 -6.52 9.58 -16.58
C GLN A 172 -6.84 8.08 -16.52
N VAL A 173 -5.82 7.24 -16.38
CA VAL A 173 -6.03 5.80 -16.15
C VAL A 173 -6.60 5.55 -14.76
N ALA A 174 -6.15 6.26 -13.73
CA ALA A 174 -6.69 6.13 -12.38
C ALA A 174 -8.20 6.44 -12.33
N LYS A 175 -8.65 7.51 -12.98
CA LYS A 175 -10.08 7.88 -13.11
C LYS A 175 -10.89 6.81 -13.85
N LYS A 176 -10.30 6.22 -14.90
CA LYS A 176 -10.95 5.09 -15.59
C LYS A 176 -11.14 3.89 -14.65
N ILE A 177 -10.13 3.57 -13.86
CA ILE A 177 -10.18 2.46 -12.90
C ILE A 177 -11.18 2.76 -11.78
N GLU A 178 -11.23 3.99 -11.30
CA GLU A 178 -12.26 4.46 -10.36
C GLU A 178 -13.66 4.19 -10.89
N GLN A 179 -13.98 4.61 -12.12
CA GLN A 179 -15.30 4.33 -12.70
C GLN A 179 -15.59 2.83 -12.78
N LEU A 180 -14.62 2.04 -13.23
CA LEU A 180 -14.74 0.58 -13.33
C LEU A 180 -14.98 -0.09 -11.97
N LEU A 181 -14.40 0.42 -10.89
CA LEU A 181 -14.62 -0.07 -9.53
C LEU A 181 -16.01 0.35 -9.02
N LEU A 182 -16.42 1.59 -9.26
CA LEU A 182 -17.78 2.05 -8.90
C LEU A 182 -18.86 1.21 -9.62
N ASP A 183 -18.67 0.92 -10.90
CA ASP A 183 -19.59 0.07 -11.69
C ASP A 183 -19.66 -1.37 -11.16
N ARG A 184 -18.61 -1.85 -10.47
CA ARG A 184 -18.59 -3.16 -9.78
C ARG A 184 -19.31 -3.14 -8.43
N GLY A 185 -19.73 -1.98 -7.94
CA GLY A 185 -20.48 -1.84 -6.69
C GLY A 185 -19.64 -1.43 -5.47
N TYR A 186 -18.40 -0.98 -5.65
CA TYR A 186 -17.66 -0.31 -4.59
C TYR A 186 -18.39 0.97 -4.17
N ALA A 187 -18.50 1.19 -2.86
CA ALA A 187 -19.21 2.35 -2.32
C ALA A 187 -18.46 3.67 -2.57
N LYS A 188 -17.12 3.60 -2.60
CA LYS A 188 -16.26 4.76 -2.82
C LYS A 188 -14.89 4.35 -3.31
N VAL A 189 -14.27 5.20 -4.11
CA VAL A 189 -12.88 5.06 -4.56
C VAL A 189 -12.12 6.34 -4.23
N TYR A 190 -10.91 6.19 -3.69
CA TYR A 190 -10.02 7.31 -3.42
C TYR A 190 -8.86 7.29 -4.41
N LEU A 191 -8.63 8.39 -5.10
CA LEU A 191 -7.48 8.56 -5.98
C LEU A 191 -6.33 9.24 -5.23
N SER A 192 -5.11 8.74 -5.42
CA SER A 192 -3.91 9.36 -4.86
C SER A 192 -2.70 9.21 -5.78
N VAL A 193 -1.67 10.00 -5.52
CA VAL A 193 -0.41 9.99 -6.28
C VAL A 193 0.59 9.07 -5.60
N ILE A 194 1.29 8.25 -6.37
CA ILE A 194 2.45 7.50 -5.90
C ILE A 194 3.57 8.50 -5.61
N GLY A 195 3.92 8.66 -4.34
CA GLY A 195 4.98 9.56 -3.91
C GLY A 195 6.37 9.19 -4.46
N PRO A 196 7.32 10.13 -4.47
CA PRO A 196 8.59 10.00 -5.20
C PRO A 196 9.43 8.78 -4.80
N VAL A 197 9.47 8.44 -3.51
CA VAL A 197 10.19 7.26 -3.01
C VAL A 197 9.62 5.97 -3.60
N MET A 198 8.30 5.80 -3.59
CA MET A 198 7.65 4.65 -4.22
C MET A 198 7.79 4.70 -5.74
N GLY A 199 7.69 5.89 -6.34
CA GLY A 199 7.84 6.12 -7.77
C GLY A 199 9.17 5.64 -8.34
N THR A 200 10.26 5.74 -7.56
CA THR A 200 11.57 5.17 -7.91
C THR A 200 11.46 3.67 -8.24
N HIS A 201 10.62 2.93 -7.53
CA HIS A 201 10.45 1.48 -7.69
C HIS A 201 9.34 1.11 -8.68
N THR A 202 8.21 1.82 -8.65
CA THR A 202 7.03 1.51 -9.48
C THR A 202 7.16 2.00 -10.93
N ALA A 203 8.16 2.85 -11.20
CA ALA A 203 8.30 3.59 -12.45
C ALA A 203 7.11 4.50 -12.76
N GLU A 204 7.26 5.30 -13.81
CA GLU A 204 6.18 6.17 -14.28
C GLU A 204 5.01 5.35 -14.85
N LYS A 205 3.81 5.90 -14.77
CA LYS A 205 2.54 5.32 -15.26
C LYS A 205 2.06 4.04 -14.57
N GLY A 206 2.80 3.57 -13.55
CA GLY A 206 2.35 2.50 -12.67
C GLY A 206 1.04 2.84 -11.95
N ILE A 207 0.25 1.81 -11.70
CA ILE A 207 -1.02 1.87 -10.97
C ILE A 207 -1.01 0.80 -9.89
N ILE A 208 -1.43 1.16 -8.68
CA ILE A 208 -1.69 0.22 -7.57
C ILE A 208 -3.12 0.44 -7.08
N VAL A 209 -3.89 -0.64 -6.96
CA VAL A 209 -5.25 -0.69 -6.44
C VAL A 209 -5.24 -1.51 -5.17
N ALA A 210 -5.86 -1.00 -4.11
CA ALA A 210 -6.04 -1.76 -2.88
C ALA A 210 -7.44 -1.62 -2.29
N THR A 211 -7.92 -2.71 -1.70
CA THR A 211 -9.16 -2.80 -0.92
C THR A 211 -8.93 -3.70 0.30
N ILE A 212 -9.84 -3.60 1.26
CA ILE A 212 -9.94 -4.47 2.44
C ILE A 212 -11.36 -5.05 2.51
#